data_AF-A0A2E3YDT5-F1
#
_entry.id   AF-A0A2E3YDT5-F1
#
_cell.length_a   1.000
_cell.length_b   1.000
_cell.length_c   1.000
_cell.angle_alpha   90.00
_cell.angle_beta   90.00
_cell.angle_gamma   90.00
#
_symmetry.space_group_name_H-M   'P 1'
#
loop_
_entity.id
_entity.type
_entity.pdbx_description
1 polymer ?
#
loop_
_entity_poly.entity_id
_entity_poly.type
_entity_poly.pdbx_seq_one_letter_code
_entity_poly.pdbx_strand_id
1 'polypeptide(L)'
;MMTNLALSTDFLLWYAGAGAVAKALTVLQSRTHVGFPRIFVLLSPSYALDAWRDVIGRREAIVAALLRIGWSVPLAGLTIVGFRHVASQGLMDEWLFPFAAVLPFYIVTEAMGAILALPFALGGLPLRPVHNNPLVSGSVAEFWGRRWNRWIGGWLRSQFFRPLRHHPYVALFCAFLASGLWHELVLHLPVYLAGFSVPFGSMLLYFLLQPLGWWGDRALRRHPLLRRAWAWIAVVGPAPLLLNEPLRRIFLLQP
;
A
#
# COMPACT_ATOMS: atom_id res chain seq x y z
N MET A 1 24.83 1.20 4.81
CA MET A 1 24.15 -0.10 4.58
C MET A 1 23.56 -0.70 5.86
N MET A 2 24.33 -0.87 6.95
CA MET A 2 23.80 -1.44 8.21
C MET A 2 22.63 -0.65 8.81
N THR A 3 22.67 0.69 8.76
CA THR A 3 21.57 1.54 9.26
C THR A 3 20.28 1.38 8.47
N ASN A 4 20.35 1.27 7.14
CA ASN A 4 19.16 1.06 6.29
C ASN A 4 18.59 -0.35 6.48
N LEU A 5 19.45 -1.35 6.67
CA LEU A 5 19.02 -2.72 6.92
C LEU A 5 18.34 -2.86 8.28
N ALA A 6 18.89 -2.23 9.32
CA ALA A 6 18.27 -2.17 10.65
C ALA A 6 16.92 -1.46 10.58
N LEU A 7 16.87 -0.26 9.99
CA LEU A 7 15.64 0.51 9.77
C LEU A 7 14.57 -0.31 9.02
N SER A 8 14.96 -0.99 7.93
CA SER A 8 14.07 -1.83 7.15
C SER A 8 13.55 -3.02 7.96
N THR A 9 14.44 -3.71 8.68
CA THR A 9 14.07 -4.87 9.51
C THR A 9 13.14 -4.46 10.64
N ASP A 10 13.47 -3.39 11.36
CA ASP A 10 12.66 -2.85 12.47
C ASP A 10 11.28 -2.42 11.96
N PHE A 11 11.24 -1.70 10.84
CA PHE A 11 9.98 -1.29 10.21
C PHE A 11 9.14 -2.49 9.80
N LEU A 12 9.72 -3.48 9.13
CA LEU A 12 8.99 -4.65 8.65
C LEU A 12 8.44 -5.49 9.80
N LEU A 13 9.24 -5.69 10.86
CA LEU A 13 8.80 -6.40 12.07
C LEU A 13 7.69 -5.63 12.77
N TRP A 14 7.83 -4.31 12.94
CA TRP A 14 6.80 -3.48 13.52
C TRP A 14 5.52 -3.48 12.69
N TYR A 15 5.62 -3.31 11.37
CA TYR A 15 4.47 -3.28 10.47
C TYR A 15 3.75 -4.64 10.42
N ALA A 16 4.50 -5.74 10.37
CA ALA A 16 3.96 -7.09 10.44
C ALA A 16 3.29 -7.36 11.79
N GLY A 17 3.92 -6.95 12.89
CA GLY A 17 3.37 -7.09 14.24
C GLY A 17 2.10 -6.27 14.45
N ALA A 18 2.12 -4.98 14.12
CA ALA A 18 0.97 -4.09 14.20
C ALA A 18 -0.17 -4.58 13.30
N GLY A 19 0.15 -5.01 12.08
CA GLY A 19 -0.79 -5.62 11.15
C GLY A 19 -1.40 -6.91 11.71
N ALA A 20 -0.60 -7.78 12.32
CA ALA A 20 -1.07 -9.02 12.92
C ALA A 20 -1.99 -8.76 14.13
N VAL A 21 -1.61 -7.84 15.02
CA VAL A 21 -2.41 -7.43 16.18
C VAL A 21 -3.74 -6.81 15.74
N ALA A 22 -3.71 -5.86 14.80
CA ALA A 22 -4.89 -5.26 14.19
C ALA A 22 -5.88 -6.33 13.69
N LYS A 23 -5.33 -7.35 13.05
CA LYS A 23 -6.10 -8.42 12.42
C LYS A 23 -6.66 -9.41 13.45
N ALA A 24 -5.86 -9.80 14.44
CA ALA A 24 -6.30 -10.62 15.56
C ALA A 24 -7.45 -9.95 16.33
N LEU A 25 -7.35 -8.64 16.57
CA LEU A 25 -8.42 -7.86 17.18
C LEU A 25 -9.66 -7.81 16.30
N THR A 26 -9.52 -7.69 14.97
CA THR A 26 -10.66 -7.78 14.04
C THR A 26 -11.43 -9.09 14.20
N VAL A 27 -10.70 -10.20 14.36
CA VAL A 27 -11.29 -11.54 14.54
C VAL A 27 -11.94 -11.67 15.91
N LEU A 28 -11.32 -11.12 16.96
CA LEU A 28 -11.92 -11.11 18.29
C LEU A 28 -13.23 -10.33 18.28
N GLN A 29 -13.28 -9.12 17.71
CA GLN A 29 -14.51 -8.34 17.63
C GLN A 29 -15.59 -9.02 16.78
N SER A 30 -15.23 -9.72 15.69
CA SER A 30 -16.23 -10.43 14.88
C SER A 30 -16.87 -11.61 15.62
N ARG A 31 -16.20 -12.15 16.66
CA ARG A 31 -16.68 -13.28 17.47
C ARG A 31 -17.36 -12.86 18.77
N THR A 32 -17.01 -11.72 19.36
CA THR A 32 -17.44 -11.35 20.73
C THR A 32 -18.56 -10.31 20.79
N HIS A 33 -18.97 -9.71 19.66
CA HIS A 33 -19.93 -8.58 19.60
C HIS A 33 -19.52 -7.33 20.41
N VAL A 34 -18.33 -7.31 21.03
CA VAL A 34 -17.80 -6.16 21.76
C VAL A 34 -17.28 -5.12 20.77
N GLY A 35 -17.83 -3.92 20.79
CA GLY A 35 -17.37 -2.81 19.96
C GLY A 35 -16.02 -2.28 20.43
N PHE A 36 -15.01 -2.19 19.55
CA PHE A 36 -13.82 -1.39 19.84
C PHE A 36 -14.11 0.11 19.71
N PRO A 37 -13.39 0.96 20.48
CA PRO A 37 -13.45 2.41 20.30
C PRO A 37 -13.18 2.80 18.85
N ARG A 38 -13.96 3.75 18.30
CA ARG A 38 -13.83 4.19 16.89
C ARG A 38 -12.42 4.64 16.53
N ILE A 39 -11.70 5.25 17.46
CA ILE A 39 -10.32 5.69 17.27
C ILE A 39 -9.36 4.52 17.00
N PHE A 40 -9.58 3.36 17.62
CA PHE A 40 -8.77 2.18 17.41
C PHE A 40 -8.95 1.61 16.00
N VAL A 41 -10.20 1.52 15.55
CA VAL A 41 -10.57 1.07 14.20
C VAL A 41 -10.07 2.06 13.13
N LEU A 42 -10.07 3.36 13.44
CA LEU A 42 -9.56 4.41 12.57
C LEU A 42 -8.02 4.38 12.45
N LEU A 43 -7.29 3.92 13.46
CA LEU A 43 -5.82 3.92 13.44
C LEU A 43 -5.21 2.58 13.05
N SER A 44 -6.03 1.60 12.63
CA SER A 44 -5.62 0.23 12.38
C SER A 44 -5.92 -0.19 10.93
N PRO A 45 -5.09 0.18 9.94
CA PRO A 45 -5.48 0.06 8.53
C PRO A 45 -5.66 -1.36 7.97
N SER A 46 -5.38 -2.41 8.74
CA SER A 46 -5.69 -3.80 8.35
C SER A 46 -7.02 -4.32 8.93
N TYR A 47 -7.65 -3.49 9.78
CA TYR A 47 -8.92 -3.73 10.45
C TYR A 47 -10.08 -3.39 9.50
N ALA A 48 -10.61 -4.39 8.79
CA ALA A 48 -11.75 -4.20 7.90
C ALA A 48 -12.70 -5.38 7.99
N LEU A 49 -13.67 -5.34 8.91
CA LEU A 49 -14.66 -6.40 9.17
C LEU A 49 -15.35 -6.91 7.90
N ASP A 50 -15.66 -6.02 6.96
CA ASP A 50 -16.33 -6.36 5.70
C ASP A 50 -15.39 -6.93 4.63
N ALA A 51 -14.08 -6.65 4.68
CA ALA A 51 -13.11 -7.12 3.68
C ALA A 51 -12.83 -8.64 3.78
N TRP A 52 -13.30 -9.28 4.86
CA TRP A 52 -13.22 -10.71 5.13
C TRP A 52 -14.38 -11.53 4.57
N ARG A 53 -15.48 -10.88 4.18
CA ARG A 53 -16.75 -11.58 3.87
C ARG A 53 -16.80 -12.19 2.48
N ASP A 54 -15.89 -11.81 1.59
CA ASP A 54 -15.87 -12.36 0.25
C ASP A 54 -15.00 -13.63 0.21
N VAL A 55 -15.71 -14.75 0.14
CA VAL A 55 -15.28 -16.15 0.25
C VAL A 55 -14.19 -16.51 -0.77
N ILE A 56 -12.94 -16.59 -0.31
CA ILE A 56 -11.94 -17.48 -0.92
C ILE A 56 -11.82 -18.65 0.04
N GLY A 57 -11.94 -19.88 -0.45
CA GLY A 57 -11.77 -21.05 0.40
C GLY A 57 -10.35 -21.10 0.98
N ARG A 58 -10.22 -21.73 2.16
CA ARG A 58 -8.94 -21.81 2.89
C ARG A 58 -7.81 -22.36 2.02
N ARG A 59 -8.11 -23.41 1.25
CA ARG A 59 -7.16 -24.07 0.36
C ARG A 59 -6.70 -23.13 -0.75
N GLU A 60 -7.63 -22.44 -1.40
CA GLU A 60 -7.38 -21.49 -2.48
C GLU A 60 -6.54 -20.32 -1.99
N ALA A 61 -6.80 -19.82 -0.77
CA ALA A 61 -6.01 -18.76 -0.15
C ALA A 61 -4.57 -19.20 0.16
N ILE A 62 -4.37 -20.41 0.69
CA ILE A 62 -3.02 -20.98 0.94
C ILE A 62 -2.26 -21.11 -0.39
N VAL A 63 -2.87 -21.73 -1.40
CA VAL A 63 -2.24 -21.90 -2.73
C VAL A 63 -1.92 -20.54 -3.34
N ALA A 64 -2.85 -19.59 -3.30
CA ALA A 64 -2.65 -18.25 -3.84
C ALA A 64 -1.53 -17.47 -3.13
N ALA A 65 -1.34 -17.67 -1.82
CA ALA A 65 -0.24 -17.09 -1.06
C ALA A 65 1.10 -17.76 -1.41
N LEU A 66 1.15 -19.09 -1.45
CA LEU A 66 2.37 -19.84 -1.80
C LEU A 66 2.86 -19.53 -3.22
N LEU A 67 1.96 -19.53 -4.20
CA LEU A 67 2.31 -19.16 -5.57
C LEU A 67 2.85 -17.73 -5.64
N ARG A 68 2.23 -16.79 -4.92
CA ARG A 68 2.71 -15.40 -4.85
C ARG A 68 4.07 -15.29 -4.19
N ILE A 69 4.29 -15.95 -3.05
CA ILE A 69 5.60 -16.01 -2.40
C ILE A 69 6.64 -16.54 -3.39
N GLY A 70 6.33 -17.63 -4.09
CA GLY A 70 7.23 -18.30 -5.02
C GLY A 70 7.76 -17.40 -6.15
N TRP A 71 6.95 -16.49 -6.69
CA TRP A 71 7.41 -15.57 -7.73
C TRP A 71 7.84 -14.20 -7.21
N SER A 72 7.14 -13.64 -6.21
CA SER A 72 7.34 -12.24 -5.79
C SER A 72 8.56 -12.04 -4.89
N VAL A 73 8.89 -13.00 -4.02
CA VAL A 73 10.07 -12.90 -3.14
C VAL A 73 11.38 -12.91 -3.92
N PRO A 74 11.66 -13.89 -4.82
CA PRO A 74 12.91 -13.85 -5.58
C PRO A 74 12.97 -12.63 -6.51
N LEU A 75 11.85 -12.23 -7.10
CA LEU A 75 11.80 -11.05 -7.96
C LEU A 75 12.00 -9.73 -7.16
N ALA A 76 11.49 -9.64 -5.94
CA ALA A 76 11.76 -8.52 -5.03
C ALA A 76 13.25 -8.41 -4.75
N GLY A 77 13.91 -9.52 -4.40
CA GLY A 77 15.36 -9.57 -4.20
C GLY A 77 16.13 -9.13 -5.44
N LEU A 78 15.78 -9.69 -6.61
CA LEU A 78 16.41 -9.35 -7.89
C LEU A 78 16.27 -7.86 -8.24
N THR A 79 15.06 -7.31 -8.08
CA THR A 79 14.78 -5.91 -8.44
C THR A 79 15.40 -4.92 -7.47
N ILE A 80 15.49 -5.24 -6.17
CA ILE A 80 16.25 -4.46 -5.20
C ILE A 80 17.74 -4.47 -5.56
N VAL A 81 18.34 -5.65 -5.78
CA VAL A 81 19.77 -5.75 -6.14
C VAL A 81 20.06 -5.03 -7.45
N GLY A 82 19.23 -5.22 -8.47
CA GLY A 82 19.35 -4.54 -9.76
C GLY A 82 19.25 -3.03 -9.65
N PHE A 83 18.26 -2.52 -8.90
CA PHE A 83 18.12 -1.08 -8.62
C PHE A 83 19.40 -0.52 -7.99
N ARG A 84 19.91 -1.17 -6.94
CA ARG A 84 21.11 -0.72 -6.22
C ARG A 84 22.36 -0.77 -7.08
N HIS A 85 22.50 -1.82 -7.89
CA HIS A 85 23.60 -1.94 -8.82
C HIS A 85 23.60 -0.76 -9.80
N VAL A 86 22.49 -0.50 -10.49
CA VAL A 86 22.38 0.62 -11.45
C VAL A 86 22.62 1.97 -10.76
N ALA A 87 22.02 2.18 -9.59
CA ALA A 87 22.16 3.44 -8.85
C ALA A 87 23.61 3.67 -8.37
N SER A 88 24.30 2.63 -7.88
CA SER A 88 25.69 2.74 -7.41
C SER A 88 26.71 2.96 -8.52
N GLN A 89 26.40 2.57 -9.76
CA GLN A 89 27.25 2.82 -10.93
C GLN A 89 27.10 4.24 -11.49
N GLY A 90 26.21 5.07 -10.94
CA GLY A 90 25.95 6.42 -11.44
C GLY A 90 25.30 6.45 -12.84
N LEU A 91 24.66 5.34 -13.26
CA LEU A 91 24.03 5.20 -14.57
C LEU A 91 22.67 5.92 -14.67
N MET A 92 22.16 6.44 -13.54
CA MET A 92 20.86 7.08 -13.43
C MET A 92 20.98 8.28 -12.48
N ASP A 93 20.45 9.42 -12.89
CA ASP A 93 20.37 10.61 -12.04
C ASP A 93 19.48 10.36 -10.82
N GLU A 94 19.80 10.97 -9.67
CA GLU A 94 19.05 10.78 -8.43
C GLU A 94 17.57 11.16 -8.53
N TRP A 95 17.23 12.15 -9.37
CA TRP A 95 15.83 12.58 -9.57
C TRP A 95 14.98 11.50 -10.26
N LEU A 96 15.61 10.53 -10.93
CA LEU A 96 14.95 9.38 -11.56
C LEU A 96 14.71 8.21 -10.60
N PHE A 97 15.36 8.20 -9.42
CA PHE A 97 15.26 7.12 -8.45
C PHE A 97 13.81 6.79 -8.03
N PRO A 98 12.92 7.77 -7.75
CA PRO A 98 11.53 7.46 -7.44
C PRO A 98 10.81 6.71 -8.56
N PHE A 99 11.07 7.07 -9.82
CA PHE A 99 10.41 6.44 -10.97
C PHE A 99 10.92 5.02 -11.19
N ALA A 100 12.24 4.81 -11.10
CA ALA A 100 12.85 3.48 -11.17
C ALA A 100 12.43 2.59 -9.99
N ALA A 101 12.13 3.17 -8.82
CA ALA A 101 11.67 2.46 -7.63
C ALA A 101 10.22 1.96 -7.72
N VAL A 102 9.39 2.44 -8.67
CA VAL A 102 7.97 2.06 -8.78
C VAL A 102 7.77 0.56 -8.91
N LEU A 103 8.53 -0.09 -9.82
CA LEU A 103 8.39 -1.51 -10.08
C LEU A 103 8.92 -2.38 -8.92
N PRO A 104 10.14 -2.16 -8.39
CA PRO A 104 10.61 -2.84 -7.19
C PRO A 104 9.63 -2.68 -6.01
N PHE A 105 9.12 -1.46 -5.79
CA PHE A 105 8.16 -1.20 -4.71
C PHE A 105 6.86 -2.01 -4.85
N TYR A 106 6.31 -2.09 -6.06
CA TYR A 106 5.15 -2.95 -6.34
C TYR A 106 5.45 -4.42 -6.01
N ILE A 107 6.59 -4.95 -6.45
CA ILE A 107 6.93 -6.37 -6.26
C ILE A 107 7.20 -6.68 -4.79
N VAL A 108 7.90 -5.79 -4.07
CA VAL A 108 8.15 -5.95 -2.64
C VAL A 108 6.84 -5.92 -1.85
N THR A 109 5.91 -5.02 -2.18
CA THR A 109 4.61 -4.98 -1.48
C THR A 109 3.73 -6.20 -1.80
N GLU A 110 3.81 -6.77 -3.01
CA GLU A 110 3.21 -8.09 -3.32
C GLU A 110 3.80 -9.19 -2.44
N ALA A 111 5.13 -9.27 -2.33
CA ALA A 111 5.82 -10.25 -1.50
C ALA A 111 5.42 -10.14 -0.02
N MET A 112 5.46 -8.92 0.53
CA MET A 112 5.03 -8.65 1.90
C MET A 112 3.58 -9.08 2.15
N GLY A 113 2.68 -8.71 1.24
CA GLY A 113 1.26 -9.08 1.38
C GLY A 113 1.03 -10.59 1.30
N ALA A 114 1.77 -11.31 0.45
CA ALA A 114 1.67 -12.75 0.34
C ALA A 114 2.22 -13.48 1.59
N ILE A 115 3.37 -13.03 2.11
CA ILE A 115 3.97 -13.52 3.36
C ILE A 115 3.00 -13.31 4.53
N LEU A 116 2.41 -12.12 4.64
CA LEU A 116 1.43 -11.83 5.68
C LEU A 116 0.14 -12.65 5.51
N ALA A 117 -0.32 -12.89 4.28
CA ALA A 117 -1.57 -13.62 4.03
C ALA A 117 -1.51 -15.11 4.41
N LEU A 118 -0.34 -15.74 4.29
CA LEU A 118 -0.17 -17.18 4.54
C LEU A 118 -0.56 -17.63 5.97
N PRO A 119 -0.02 -17.05 7.07
CA PRO A 119 -0.38 -17.46 8.42
C PRO A 119 -1.88 -17.25 8.71
N PHE A 120 -2.52 -16.22 8.17
CA PHE A 120 -3.96 -16.02 8.29
C PHE A 120 -4.75 -17.13 7.58
N ALA A 121 -4.35 -17.51 6.36
CA ALA A 121 -4.96 -18.62 5.65
C ALA A 121 -4.77 -19.96 6.39
N LEU A 122 -3.58 -20.21 6.93
CA LEU A 122 -3.30 -21.39 7.76
C LEU A 122 -4.15 -21.42 9.03
N GLY A 123 -4.36 -20.26 9.66
CA GLY A 123 -5.23 -20.07 10.84
C GLY A 123 -6.74 -20.08 10.55
N GLY A 124 -7.17 -20.38 9.32
CA GLY A 124 -8.59 -20.47 8.96
C GLY A 124 -9.27 -19.11 8.69
N LEU A 125 -8.49 -18.06 8.48
CA LEU A 125 -8.93 -16.70 8.23
C LEU A 125 -8.38 -16.22 6.88
N PRO A 126 -8.85 -16.77 5.75
CA PRO A 126 -8.28 -16.47 4.44
C PRO A 126 -8.34 -14.98 4.12
N LEU A 127 -7.18 -14.42 3.72
CA LEU A 127 -7.08 -13.06 3.20
C LEU A 127 -7.09 -13.07 1.69
N ARG A 128 -7.74 -12.06 1.11
CA ARG A 128 -7.55 -11.73 -0.30
C ARG A 128 -6.10 -11.32 -0.52
N PRO A 129 -5.49 -11.60 -1.69
CA PRO A 129 -4.20 -11.03 -2.03
C PRO A 129 -4.16 -9.51 -1.89
N VAL A 130 -3.03 -8.95 -1.46
CA VAL A 130 -2.89 -7.51 -1.20
C VAL A 130 -3.24 -6.67 -2.43
N HIS A 131 -2.77 -7.04 -3.62
CA HIS A 131 -3.17 -6.42 -4.88
C HIS A 131 -3.99 -7.37 -5.76
N ASN A 132 -4.55 -6.82 -6.83
CA ASN A 132 -5.28 -7.53 -7.87
C ASN A 132 -4.88 -6.99 -9.26
N ASN A 133 -3.71 -7.41 -9.72
CA ASN A 133 -3.13 -7.03 -11.01
C ASN A 133 -3.25 -5.52 -11.30
N PRO A 134 -2.65 -4.63 -10.48
CA PRO A 134 -2.82 -3.18 -10.62
C PRO A 134 -2.29 -2.63 -11.96
N LEU A 135 -1.36 -3.34 -12.61
CA LEU A 135 -0.78 -2.95 -13.90
C LEU A 135 -1.77 -2.95 -15.07
N VAL A 136 -2.93 -3.61 -14.93
CA VAL A 136 -3.97 -3.62 -15.97
C VAL A 136 -5.07 -2.57 -15.75
N SER A 137 -4.89 -1.69 -14.76
CA SER A 137 -5.86 -0.62 -14.48
C SER A 137 -6.05 0.31 -15.68
N GLY A 138 -7.31 0.59 -16.04
CA GLY A 138 -7.71 1.56 -17.07
C GLY A 138 -8.18 2.91 -16.53
N SER A 139 -8.05 3.13 -15.22
CA SER A 139 -8.43 4.37 -14.52
C SER A 139 -7.77 4.47 -13.15
N VAL A 140 -7.64 5.68 -12.64
CA VAL A 140 -7.23 5.97 -11.25
C VAL A 140 -8.22 5.35 -10.26
N ALA A 141 -9.52 5.44 -10.55
CA ALA A 141 -10.58 4.84 -9.74
C ALA A 141 -10.47 3.31 -9.66
N GLU A 142 -10.09 2.65 -10.76
CA GLU A 142 -9.89 1.20 -10.79
C GLU A 142 -8.63 0.80 -10.03
N PHE A 143 -7.53 1.56 -10.22
CA PHE A 143 -6.26 1.34 -9.52
C PHE A 143 -6.47 1.39 -8.00
N TRP A 144 -6.90 2.52 -7.44
CA TRP A 144 -7.06 2.68 -5.99
C TRP A 144 -8.27 1.94 -5.43
N GLY A 145 -9.37 1.85 -6.18
CA GLY A 145 -10.62 1.31 -5.67
C GLY A 145 -10.66 -0.22 -5.63
N ARG A 146 -9.99 -0.90 -6.58
CA ARG A 146 -10.18 -2.35 -6.81
C ARG A 146 -8.90 -3.16 -6.84
N ARG A 147 -7.77 -2.55 -7.21
CA ARG A 147 -6.57 -3.32 -7.60
C ARG A 147 -5.37 -3.11 -6.69
N TRP A 148 -5.09 -1.88 -6.30
CA TRP A 148 -3.99 -1.56 -5.41
C TRP A 148 -4.43 -1.70 -3.95
N ASN A 149 -3.59 -2.36 -3.15
CA ASN A 149 -3.72 -2.48 -1.70
C ASN A 149 -5.17 -2.65 -1.19
N ARG A 150 -5.79 -3.76 -1.56
CA ARG A 150 -7.20 -4.07 -1.29
C ARG A 150 -7.53 -4.13 0.20
N TRP A 151 -6.55 -4.38 1.06
CA TRP A 151 -6.72 -4.40 2.52
C TRP A 151 -7.00 -2.98 3.03
N ILE A 152 -6.13 -2.03 2.69
CA ILE A 152 -6.32 -0.61 3.01
C ILE A 152 -7.57 -0.06 2.32
N GLY A 153 -7.79 -0.41 1.05
CA GLY A 153 -9.00 0.00 0.33
C GLY A 153 -10.29 -0.51 1.01
N GLY A 154 -10.27 -1.71 1.59
CA GLY A 154 -11.37 -2.25 2.39
C GLY A 154 -11.61 -1.46 3.68
N TRP A 155 -10.53 -1.14 4.40
CA TRP A 155 -10.58 -0.30 5.60
C TRP A 155 -11.13 1.10 5.28
N LEU A 156 -10.56 1.81 4.30
CA LEU A 156 -11.04 3.13 3.87
C LEU A 156 -12.51 3.12 3.44
N ARG A 157 -12.97 2.04 2.78
CA ARG A 157 -14.39 1.86 2.45
C ARG A 157 -15.27 1.80 3.69
N SER A 158 -14.87 1.03 4.69
CA SER A 158 -15.63 0.91 5.95
C SER A 158 -15.64 2.21 6.76
N GLN A 159 -14.54 2.97 6.76
CA GLN A 159 -14.39 4.15 7.61
C GLN A 159 -14.94 5.44 6.98
N PHE A 160 -14.80 5.60 5.67
CA PHE A 160 -15.15 6.84 4.98
C PHE A 160 -16.26 6.66 3.97
N PHE A 161 -16.12 5.73 3.01
CA PHE A 161 -17.10 5.62 1.91
C PHE A 161 -18.47 5.12 2.34
N ARG A 162 -18.55 4.16 3.27
CA ARG A 162 -19.83 3.63 3.75
C ARG A 162 -20.59 4.64 4.64
N PRO A 163 -19.96 5.30 5.62
CA PRO A 163 -20.63 6.33 6.41
C PRO A 163 -21.00 7.58 5.60
N LEU A 164 -20.16 7.97 4.64
CA LEU A 164 -20.35 9.17 3.80
C LEU A 164 -20.91 8.84 2.41
N ARG A 165 -21.70 7.76 2.28
CA ARG A 165 -22.24 7.29 0.98
C ARG A 165 -23.06 8.34 0.23
N HIS A 166 -23.69 9.27 0.94
CA HIS A 166 -24.47 10.39 0.37
C HIS A 166 -23.60 11.60 0.01
N HIS A 167 -22.32 11.60 0.40
CA HIS A 167 -21.33 12.65 0.13
C HIS A 167 -20.05 12.04 -0.46
N PRO A 168 -20.11 11.44 -1.67
CA PRO A 168 -19.00 10.65 -2.23
C PRO A 168 -17.71 11.45 -2.42
N TYR A 169 -17.80 12.76 -2.70
CA TYR A 169 -16.63 13.64 -2.81
C TYR A 169 -15.96 13.90 -1.47
N VAL A 170 -16.75 14.09 -0.41
CA VAL A 170 -16.24 14.23 0.96
C VAL A 170 -15.60 12.91 1.40
N ALA A 171 -16.24 11.79 1.10
CA ALA A 171 -15.69 10.46 1.36
C ALA A 171 -14.33 10.24 0.68
N LEU A 172 -14.23 10.60 -0.60
CA LEU A 172 -13.01 10.50 -1.40
C LEU A 172 -11.89 11.34 -0.78
N PHE A 173 -12.17 12.61 -0.47
CA PHE A 173 -11.21 13.52 0.15
C PHE A 173 -10.75 13.01 1.51
N CYS A 174 -11.67 12.65 2.41
CA CYS A 174 -11.34 12.14 3.74
C CYS A 174 -10.52 10.84 3.66
N ALA A 175 -10.84 9.93 2.73
CA ALA A 175 -10.10 8.69 2.55
C ALA A 175 -8.65 8.95 2.12
N PHE A 176 -8.42 9.85 1.17
CA PHE A 176 -7.08 10.21 0.72
C PHE A 176 -6.31 11.03 1.76
N LEU A 177 -6.98 11.94 2.47
CA LEU A 177 -6.39 12.69 3.59
C LEU A 177 -5.91 11.74 4.69
N ALA A 178 -6.79 10.83 5.14
CA ALA A 178 -6.45 9.85 6.17
C ALA A 178 -5.34 8.91 5.70
N SER A 179 -5.37 8.47 4.43
CA SER A 179 -4.30 7.65 3.87
C SER A 179 -2.97 8.41 3.84
N GLY A 180 -2.96 9.67 3.41
CA GLY A 180 -1.77 10.52 3.37
C GLY A 180 -1.15 10.73 4.75
N LEU A 181 -1.96 11.13 5.73
CA LEU A 181 -1.51 11.26 7.12
C LEU A 181 -0.94 9.95 7.67
N TRP A 182 -1.57 8.82 7.35
CA TRP A 182 -1.09 7.53 7.82
C TRP A 182 0.27 7.16 7.19
N HIS A 183 0.45 7.35 5.88
CA HIS A 183 1.74 7.09 5.23
C HIS A 183 2.83 8.01 5.76
N GLU A 184 2.51 9.29 5.97
CA GLU A 184 3.41 10.25 6.58
C GLU A 184 3.88 9.76 7.97
N LEU A 185 2.94 9.45 8.87
CA LEU A 185 3.27 9.00 10.22
C LEU A 185 4.01 7.67 10.23
N VAL A 186 3.61 6.70 9.40
CA VAL A 186 4.19 5.36 9.47
C VAL A 186 5.52 5.24 8.75
N LEU A 187 5.74 6.00 7.68
CA LEU A 187 6.96 5.88 6.89
C LEU A 187 7.99 6.96 7.23
N HIS A 188 7.57 8.16 7.64
CA HIS A 188 8.52 9.23 7.97
C HIS A 188 8.92 9.24 9.43
N LEU A 189 7.99 8.93 10.36
CA LEU A 189 8.31 8.97 11.79
C LEU A 189 9.44 8.01 12.19
N PRO A 190 9.48 6.72 11.77
CA PRO A 190 10.57 5.84 12.15
C PRO A 190 11.93 6.30 11.60
N VAL A 191 11.93 6.86 10.39
CA VAL A 191 13.13 7.40 9.75
C VAL A 191 13.62 8.66 10.46
N TYR A 192 12.70 9.53 10.86
CA TYR A 192 13.00 10.71 11.67
C TYR A 192 13.54 10.32 13.05
N LEU A 193 12.91 9.35 13.74
CA LEU A 193 13.38 8.84 15.03
C LEU A 193 14.75 8.15 14.94
N ALA A 194 15.10 7.59 13.77
CA ALA A 194 16.43 7.06 13.48
C ALA A 194 17.48 8.16 13.18
N GLY A 195 17.13 9.44 13.29
CA GLY A 195 18.05 10.58 13.20
C GLY A 195 18.22 11.17 11.80
N PHE A 196 17.41 10.75 10.82
CA PHE A 196 17.48 11.30 9.46
C PHE A 196 16.63 12.57 9.32
N SER A 197 17.06 13.48 8.45
CA SER A 197 16.23 14.60 8.01
C SER A 197 15.11 14.10 7.10
N VAL A 198 13.87 14.43 7.44
CA VAL A 198 12.71 13.93 6.71
C VAL A 198 11.80 15.10 6.30
N PRO A 199 11.51 15.30 5.00
CA PRO A 199 10.61 16.35 4.54
C PRO A 199 9.16 15.92 4.74
N PHE A 200 8.62 16.22 5.93
CA PHE A 200 7.23 15.95 6.24
C PHE A 200 6.28 16.70 5.29
N GLY A 201 5.18 16.06 4.93
CA GLY A 201 4.10 16.55 4.06
C GLY A 201 4.17 16.04 2.62
N SER A 202 5.28 15.41 2.20
CA SER A 202 5.41 14.95 0.81
C SER A 202 4.43 13.83 0.48
N MET A 203 4.26 12.85 1.38
CA MET A 203 3.33 11.73 1.15
C MET A 203 1.90 12.20 1.28
N LEU A 204 1.60 13.06 2.26
CA LEU A 204 0.30 13.72 2.34
C LEU A 204 -0.08 14.41 1.02
N LEU A 205 0.85 15.18 0.43
CA LEU A 205 0.63 15.84 -0.84
C LEU A 205 0.37 14.83 -1.98
N TYR A 206 1.14 13.74 -2.05
CA TYR A 206 0.90 12.67 -3.04
C TYR A 206 -0.55 12.19 -3.02
N PHE A 207 -1.08 11.88 -1.83
CA PHE A 207 -2.45 11.37 -1.69
C PHE A 207 -3.50 12.46 -1.93
N LEU A 208 -3.25 13.71 -1.55
CA LEU A 208 -4.16 14.83 -1.83
C LEU A 208 -4.26 15.19 -3.32
N LEU A 209 -3.27 14.81 -4.13
CA LEU A 209 -3.34 14.96 -5.60
C LEU A 209 -4.18 13.86 -6.28
N GLN A 210 -4.38 12.69 -5.65
CA GLN A 210 -5.09 11.56 -6.27
C GLN A 210 -6.57 11.83 -6.63
N PRO A 211 -7.35 12.63 -5.86
CA PRO A 211 -8.68 13.06 -6.28
C PRO A 211 -8.72 13.75 -7.65
N LEU A 212 -7.66 14.48 -8.06
CA LEU A 212 -7.56 15.09 -9.38
C LEU A 212 -7.55 14.03 -10.49
N GLY A 213 -6.89 12.90 -10.22
CA GLY A 213 -6.88 11.74 -11.10
C GLY A 213 -8.28 11.20 -11.39
N TRP A 214 -9.17 11.18 -10.38
CA TRP A 214 -10.55 10.76 -10.53
C TRP A 214 -11.37 11.73 -11.40
N TRP A 215 -11.14 13.04 -11.30
CA TRP A 215 -11.78 14.01 -12.19
C TRP A 215 -11.35 13.81 -13.64
N GLY A 216 -10.07 13.54 -13.89
CA GLY A 216 -9.60 13.20 -15.23
C GLY A 216 -10.17 11.88 -15.76
N ASP A 217 -10.35 10.86 -14.92
CA ASP A 217 -11.08 9.64 -15.31
C ASP A 217 -12.50 9.95 -15.82
N ARG A 218 -13.20 10.88 -15.16
CA ARG A 218 -14.57 11.29 -15.54
C ARG A 218 -14.59 12.08 -16.85
N ALA A 219 -13.59 12.94 -17.07
CA ALA A 219 -13.45 13.73 -18.30
C ALA A 219 -13.13 12.81 -19.50
N LEU A 220 -12.22 11.86 -19.32
CA LEU A 220 -11.74 10.95 -20.36
C LEU A 220 -12.55 9.66 -20.50
N ARG A 221 -13.73 9.57 -19.86
CA ARG A 221 -14.54 8.34 -19.81
C ARG A 221 -14.91 7.75 -21.18
N ARG A 222 -14.94 8.58 -22.23
CA ARG A 222 -15.23 8.19 -23.62
C ARG A 222 -14.00 7.76 -24.42
N HIS A 223 -12.78 7.94 -23.89
CA HIS A 223 -11.52 7.64 -24.56
C HIS A 223 -10.69 6.67 -23.71
N PRO A 224 -10.91 5.35 -23.81
CA PRO A 224 -10.31 4.36 -22.90
C PRO A 224 -8.78 4.40 -22.85
N LEU A 225 -8.12 4.59 -23.99
CA LEU A 225 -6.66 4.67 -24.06
C LEU A 225 -6.12 5.93 -23.36
N LEU A 226 -6.73 7.09 -23.62
CA LEU A 226 -6.35 8.34 -22.96
C LEU A 226 -6.63 8.28 -21.45
N ARG A 227 -7.74 7.67 -21.04
CA ARG A 227 -8.07 7.45 -19.63
C ARG A 227 -7.03 6.57 -18.93
N ARG A 228 -6.56 5.52 -19.61
CA ARG A 228 -5.49 4.66 -19.09
C ARG A 228 -4.17 5.41 -19.00
N ALA A 229 -3.78 6.17 -20.03
CA ALA A 229 -2.57 6.99 -19.99
C ALA A 229 -2.63 8.02 -18.85
N TRP A 230 -3.76 8.70 -18.71
CA TRP A 230 -4.03 9.62 -17.60
C TRP A 230 -3.90 8.94 -16.24
N ALA A 231 -4.41 7.72 -16.09
CA ALA A 231 -4.30 6.99 -14.84
C ALA A 231 -2.85 6.76 -14.41
N TRP A 232 -1.98 6.40 -15.35
CA TRP A 232 -0.56 6.23 -15.09
C TRP A 232 0.14 7.56 -14.80
N ILE A 233 -0.21 8.63 -15.52
CA ILE A 233 0.31 9.98 -15.22
C ILE A 233 -0.08 10.42 -13.81
N ALA A 234 -1.34 10.22 -13.40
CA ALA A 234 -1.82 10.62 -12.07
C ALA A 234 -1.22 9.78 -10.93
N VAL A 235 -0.94 8.49 -11.17
CA VAL A 235 -0.38 7.58 -10.15
C VAL A 235 1.14 7.67 -10.07
N VAL A 236 1.82 7.68 -11.23
CA VAL A 236 3.29 7.61 -11.34
C VAL A 236 3.93 9.00 -11.46
N GLY A 237 3.27 9.97 -12.09
CA GLY A 237 3.79 11.34 -12.21
C GLY A 237 4.22 11.94 -10.87
N PRO A 238 3.38 11.90 -9.81
CA PRO A 238 3.76 12.38 -8.49
C PRO A 238 4.58 11.38 -7.67
N ALA A 239 5.07 10.27 -8.25
CA ALA A 239 5.85 9.26 -7.51
C ALA A 239 7.00 9.80 -6.66
N PRO A 240 7.75 10.87 -7.04
CA PRO A 240 8.77 11.47 -6.18
C PRO A 240 8.28 11.90 -4.78
N LEU A 241 7.01 12.26 -4.66
CA LEU A 241 6.40 12.65 -3.38
C LEU A 241 6.18 11.45 -2.45
N LEU A 242 5.86 10.28 -3.01
CA LEU A 242 5.61 9.03 -2.27
C LEU A 242 6.89 8.22 -2.10
N LEU A 243 7.55 7.86 -3.20
CA LEU A 243 8.80 7.10 -3.26
C LEU A 243 10.00 8.01 -3.01
N ASN A 244 9.88 8.83 -1.97
CA ASN A 244 10.90 9.75 -1.51
C ASN A 244 12.03 9.00 -0.78
N GLU A 245 13.03 9.74 -0.33
CA GLU A 245 14.22 9.19 0.31
C GLU A 245 13.91 8.28 1.53
N PRO A 246 13.08 8.70 2.51
CA PRO A 246 12.64 7.84 3.61
C PRO A 246 12.04 6.48 3.19
N LEU A 247 11.06 6.49 2.28
CA LEU A 247 10.42 5.24 1.84
C LEU A 247 11.44 4.34 1.16
N ARG A 248 12.22 4.89 0.24
CA ARG A 248 13.24 4.13 -0.47
C ARG A 248 14.25 3.49 0.49
N ARG A 249 14.63 4.13 1.60
CA ARG A 249 15.48 3.52 2.64
C ARG A 249 14.82 2.33 3.31
N ILE A 250 13.56 2.46 3.72
CA ILE A 250 12.78 1.38 4.35
C ILE A 250 12.71 0.16 3.43
N PHE A 251 12.54 0.37 2.13
CA PHE A 251 12.39 -0.69 1.13
C PHE A 251 13.70 -1.11 0.46
N LEU A 252 14.86 -0.65 0.97
CA LEU A 252 16.19 -0.95 0.44
C LEU A 252 16.41 -0.53 -1.03
N LEU A 253 15.67 0.47 -1.49
CA LEU A 253 15.75 1.08 -2.81
C LEU A 253 16.65 2.32 -2.79
N GLN A 254 17.84 2.17 -2.21
CA GLN A 254 18.88 3.18 -2.12
C GLN A 254 20.24 2.55 -2.44
N PRO A 255 21.20 3.31 -3.01
CA PRO A 255 22.58 2.84 -3.20
C PRO A 255 23.14 2.11 -1.96
#